data_AF-A0A2W4SSR8-F1
#
_entry.id   AF-A0A2W4SSR8-F1
#
_cell.length_a   1.000
_cell.length_b   1.000
_cell.length_c   1.000
_cell.angle_alpha   90.00
_cell.angle_beta   90.00
_cell.angle_gamma   90.00
#
_symmetry.space_group_name_H-M   'P 1'
#
loop_
_entity.id
_entity.type
_entity.pdbx_description
1 polymer ?
#
loop_
_entity_poly.entity_id
_entity_poly.type
_entity_poly.pdbx_seq_one_letter_code
_entity_poly.pdbx_strand_id
1 'polypeptide(L)' 'MWAEACAVLEEAEQLHRRFFSLLGVPARLPVWEPPADVLARDGEIWVVVALPGVDPESVELSVTPTGLSIRAER' A
#
# COMPACT_ATOMS: atom_id res chain seq x y z
N MET A 1 15.15 -27.75 -4.99
CA MET A 1 13.97 -27.27 -5.74
C MET A 1 12.94 -26.57 -4.86
N TRP A 2 12.31 -27.21 -3.86
CA TRP A 2 11.32 -26.52 -3.01
C TRP A 2 11.92 -25.41 -2.13
N ALA A 3 13.07 -25.69 -1.49
CA ALA A 3 13.77 -24.70 -0.67
C ALA A 3 14.26 -23.48 -1.48
N GLU A 4 14.65 -23.66 -2.74
CA GLU A 4 15.05 -22.56 -3.63
C GLU A 4 13.85 -21.70 -4.04
N ALA A 5 12.69 -22.32 -4.31
CA ALA A 5 11.46 -21.58 -4.59
C ALA A 5 11.00 -20.77 -3.36
N CYS A 6 11.10 -21.34 -2.16
CA CYS A 6 10.81 -20.60 -0.92
C CYS A 6 11.78 -19.44 -0.70
N ALA A 7 13.08 -19.60 -0.99
CA ALA A 7 14.07 -18.54 -0.85
C ALA A 7 13.80 -17.36 -1.81
N VAL A 8 13.40 -17.64 -3.06
CA VAL A 8 13.03 -16.61 -4.03
C VAL A 8 11.77 -15.85 -3.58
N LEU A 9 10.80 -16.55 -2.98
CA LEU A 9 9.61 -15.91 -2.42
C LEU A 9 9.93 -15.06 -1.19
N GLU A 10 10.81 -15.53 -0.30
CA GLU A 10 11.27 -14.75 0.86
C GLU A 10 12.05 -13.50 0.47
N GLU A 11 12.88 -13.59 -0.57
CA GLU A 11 13.65 -12.45 -1.07
C GLU A 11 12.74 -11.41 -1.74
N ALA A 12 11.75 -11.85 -2.52
CA ALA A 12 10.72 -10.98 -3.08
C ALA A 12 9.88 -10.30 -1.99
N GLU A 13 9.48 -11.03 -0.96
CA GLU A 13 8.71 -10.52 0.18
C GLU A 13 9.54 -9.50 1.00
N GLN A 14 10.83 -9.75 1.20
CA GLN A 14 11.73 -8.81 1.89
C GLN A 14 11.96 -7.53 1.10
N LEU A 15 12.14 -7.63 -0.22
CA LEU A 15 12.23 -6.46 -1.10
C LEU A 15 10.93 -5.66 -1.07
N HIS A 16 9.79 -6.34 -1.18
CA HIS A 16 8.47 -5.73 -1.08
C HIS A 16 8.34 -4.93 0.22
N ARG A 17 8.59 -5.54 1.38
CA ARG A 17 8.51 -4.87 2.70
C ARG A 17 9.40 -3.65 2.86
N ARG A 18 10.55 -3.58 2.17
CA ARG A 18 11.45 -2.43 2.23
C ARG A 18 10.94 -1.22 1.45
N PHE A 19 10.11 -1.41 0.41
CA PHE A 19 9.55 -0.30 -0.38
C PHE A 19 8.35 0.38 0.30
N PHE A 20 7.65 -0.30 1.23
CA PHE A 20 6.40 0.20 1.82
C PHE A 20 6.52 0.84 3.21
N SER A 21 7.73 0.98 3.78
CA SER A 21 7.90 1.68 5.06
C SER A 21 7.93 3.21 4.90
N LEU A 22 6.84 3.84 4.44
CA LEU A 22 6.77 5.30 4.30
C LEU A 22 6.09 6.04 5.46
N LEU A 23 5.40 5.39 6.38
CA LEU A 23 4.75 6.09 7.49
C LEU A 23 4.83 5.21 8.75
N GLY A 24 5.55 5.65 9.78
CA GLY A 24 5.85 4.92 11.01
C GLY A 24 4.65 4.60 11.91
N VAL A 25 3.57 4.07 11.35
CA VAL A 25 2.43 3.52 12.06
C VAL A 25 2.80 2.08 12.46
N PRO A 26 2.79 1.74 13.76
CA PRO A 26 3.06 0.37 14.18
C PRO A 26 1.99 -0.55 13.58
N ALA A 27 2.42 -1.44 12.68
CA ALA A 27 1.57 -2.44 12.04
C ALA A 27 0.87 -3.28 13.11
N ARG A 28 -0.43 -3.05 13.32
CA ARG A 28 -1.18 -3.75 14.38
C ARG A 28 -1.55 -5.19 14.02
N LEU A 29 -1.49 -5.58 12.75
CA LEU A 29 -1.72 -6.95 12.26
C LEU A 29 -1.01 -7.12 10.91
N PRO A 30 -0.69 -8.35 10.45
CA PRO A 30 -0.32 -8.59 9.06
C PRO A 30 -1.52 -8.28 8.17
N VAL A 31 -1.63 -7.02 7.74
CA VAL A 31 -2.58 -6.57 6.74
C VAL A 31 -1.83 -6.44 5.42
N TRP A 32 -2.45 -6.91 4.34
CA TRP A 32 -1.97 -6.59 3.01
C TRP A 32 -2.08 -5.08 2.80
N GLU A 33 -0.97 -4.44 2.41
CA GLU A 33 -0.94 -3.02 2.09
C GLU A 33 -1.14 -2.85 0.57
N PRO A 34 -2.14 -2.06 0.14
CA PRO A 34 -2.43 -1.93 -1.28
C PRO A 34 -1.30 -1.16 -2.01
N PRO A 35 -0.89 -1.60 -3.22
CA PRO A 35 0.03 -0.84 -4.05
C PRO A 35 -0.50 0.57 -4.28
N ALA A 36 0.35 1.57 -4.03
CA ALA A 36 0.05 2.98 -4.20
C ALA A 36 1.16 3.70 -4.97
N ASP A 37 0.79 4.47 -5.97
CA ASP A 37 1.68 5.34 -6.73
C ASP A 37 1.33 6.81 -6.47
N VAL A 38 2.35 7.66 -6.34
CA VAL A 38 2.20 9.11 -6.18
C VAL A 38 2.92 9.81 -7.33
N LEU A 39 2.17 10.53 -8.14
CA LEU A 39 2.65 11.22 -9.33
C LEU A 39 2.41 12.72 -9.15
N ALA A 40 3.43 13.53 -9.43
CA ALA A 40 3.32 14.98 -9.42
C ALA A 40 3.36 15.49 -10.86
N ARG A 41 2.34 16.25 -11.26
CA ARG A 41 2.28 16.85 -12.60
C ARG A 41 1.45 18.12 -12.60
N ASP A 42 1.93 19.15 -13.28
CA ASP A 42 1.18 20.40 -13.55
C ASP A 42 0.61 21.07 -12.29
N GLY A 43 1.30 20.95 -11.15
CA GLY A 43 0.87 21.50 -9.86
C GLY A 43 -0.13 20.62 -9.11
N GLU A 44 -0.47 19.45 -9.63
CA GLU A 44 -1.37 18.48 -9.03
C GLU A 44 -0.60 17.27 -8.50
N ILE A 45 -1.17 16.64 -7.46
CA ILE A 45 -0.72 15.36 -6.93
C ILE A 45 -1.78 14.32 -7.26
N TRP A 46 -1.36 13.30 -8.00
CA TRP A 46 -2.17 12.15 -8.36
C TRP A 46 -1.75 10.97 -7.49
N VAL A 47 -2.68 10.47 -6.68
CA VAL A 47 -2.48 9.27 -5.86
C VAL A 47 -3.33 8.15 -6.44
N VAL A 48 -2.69 7.07 -6.87
CA VAL A 48 -3.36 5.91 -7.46
C VAL A 48 -3.17 4.74 -6.51
N VAL A 49 -4.26 4.14 -6.02
CA VAL A 49 -4.21 2.99 -5.09
C VAL A 49 -5.01 1.84 -5.68
N ALA A 50 -4.40 0.66 -5.77
CA ALA A 50 -5.08 -0.54 -6.23
C ALA A 50 -5.84 -1.22 -5.08
N LEU A 51 -7.18 -1.16 -5.12
CA LEU A 51 -8.07 -1.74 -4.10
C LEU A 51 -8.95 -2.87 -4.69
N PRO A 52 -8.40 -4.06 -4.97
CA PRO A 52 -9.14 -5.15 -5.57
C PRO A 52 -10.19 -5.71 -4.60
N GLY A 53 -11.44 -5.80 -5.06
CA GLY A 53 -12.55 -6.38 -4.30
C GLY A 53 -13.12 -5.48 -3.20
N VAL A 54 -12.80 -4.18 -3.23
CA VAL A 54 -13.42 -3.15 -2.39
C VAL A 54 -14.58 -2.53 -3.17
N ASP A 55 -15.73 -2.36 -2.52
CA ASP A 55 -16.85 -1.59 -3.07
C ASP A 55 -16.46 -0.10 -3.17
N PRO A 56 -16.56 0.55 -4.35
CA PRO A 56 -16.26 1.98 -4.46
C PRO A 56 -17.03 2.86 -3.47
N GLU A 57 -18.24 2.47 -3.06
CA GLU A 57 -19.03 3.24 -2.08
C GLU A 57 -18.53 3.10 -0.63
N SER A 58 -17.69 2.09 -0.32
CA SER A 58 -17.10 1.89 1.02
C SER A 58 -15.75 2.60 1.20
N VAL A 59 -15.24 3.26 0.16
CA VAL A 59 -13.96 3.97 0.20
C VAL A 59 -14.14 5.33 0.86
N GLU A 60 -13.43 5.55 1.97
CA GLU A 60 -13.36 6.84 2.65
C GLU A 60 -12.04 7.55 2.37
N LEU A 61 -12.14 8.80 1.94
CA LEU A 61 -11.00 9.67 1.66
C LEU A 61 -11.02 10.89 2.60
N SER A 62 -9.88 11.20 3.22
CA SER A 62 -9.72 12.41 4.01
C SER A 62 -8.34 13.03 3.83
N VAL A 63 -8.31 14.34 3.61
CA VAL A 63 -7.07 15.12 3.63
C VAL A 63 -6.85 15.61 5.07
N THR A 64 -5.70 15.27 5.64
CA THR A 64 -5.29 15.68 6.97
C THR A 64 -4.15 16.70 6.86
N PRO A 65 -3.79 17.40 7.95
CA PRO A 65 -2.63 18.30 7.93
C PRO A 65 -1.31 17.63 7.58
N THR A 66 -1.24 16.30 7.69
CA THR A 66 -0.02 15.51 7.48
C THR A 66 -0.05 14.67 6.19
N GLY A 67 -1.15 14.67 5.43
CA GLY A 67 -1.23 13.90 4.18
C GLY A 67 -2.64 13.49 3.76
N LEU A 68 -2.73 12.45 2.93
CA LEU A 68 -3.97 11.84 2.46
C LEU A 68 -4.20 10.51 3.21
N SER A 69 -5.38 10.33 3.79
CA SER A 69 -5.82 9.08 4.42
C SER A 69 -6.88 8.42 3.55
N ILE A 70 -6.64 7.16 3.20
CA ILE A 70 -7.52 6.30 2.41
C ILE A 70 -7.91 5.12 3.29
N ARG A 71 -9.20 4.92 3.53
CA ARG A 71 -9.74 3.74 4.23
C ARG A 71 -10.69 2.99 3.32
N ALA A 72 -10.62 1.68 3.39
CA ALA A 72 -11.43 0.78 2.60
C ALA A 72 -11.62 -0.52 3.37
N GLU A 73 -12.81 -1.08 3.27
CA GLU A 73 -13.14 -2.42 3.78
C GLU A 73 -13.56 -3.30 2.60
N ARG A 74 -13.16 -4.57 2.66
CA ARG A 74 -13.53 -5.61 1.70
C ARG A 74 -14.79 -6.33 2.17
#